data_AF-A0A840PZL6-F1
#
_entry.id   AF-A0A840PZL6-F1
#
_cell.length_a   1.000
_cell.length_b   1.000
_cell.length_c   1.000
_cell.angle_alpha   90.00
_cell.angle_beta   90.00
_cell.angle_gamma   90.00
#
_symmetry.space_group_name_H-M   'P 1'
#
loop_
_entity.id
_entity.type
_entity.pdbx_description
1 polymer ?
#
loop_
_entity_poly.entity_id
_entity_poly.type
_entity_poly.pdbx_seq_one_letter_code
_entity_poly.pdbx_strand_id
1 'polypeptide(L)'
;MAERIQVELVDDIDGSPANHTVTFALDGATYEIDLNDAHAQQLRAVLDRYVKAARAPKPEPARSTRQQERAEEQARQANKQLTEQIRGAAQRTREHLSKKAADRPEPESVKQPEPAEETLFDTSPAEEQKQDAARVPAVSMPQFSSAVD
;
A
#
# COMPACT_ATOMS: atom_id res chain seq x y z
N MET A 1 -9.14 -7.58 37.40
CA MET A 1 -7.88 -8.32 37.21
C MET A 1 -7.11 -7.61 36.12
N ALA A 2 -5.80 -7.42 36.26
CA ALA A 2 -4.99 -6.69 35.28
C ALA A 2 -3.70 -7.48 35.00
N GLU A 3 -3.33 -7.57 33.73
CA GLU A 3 -2.13 -8.25 33.23
C GLU A 3 -1.17 -7.21 32.64
N ARG A 4 0.13 -7.43 32.83
CA ARG A 4 1.21 -6.65 32.20
C ARG A 4 2.11 -7.60 31.43
N ILE A 5 2.29 -7.34 30.15
CA ILE A 5 3.19 -8.07 29.25
C ILE A 5 4.39 -7.15 28.99
N GLN A 6 5.60 -7.65 29.25
CA GLN A 6 6.86 -6.97 28.94
C GLN A 6 7.57 -7.76 27.84
N VAL A 7 7.99 -7.05 26.79
CA VAL A 7 8.77 -7.60 25.68
C VAL A 7 10.15 -6.96 25.75
N GLU A 8 11.19 -7.78 25.74
CA GLU A 8 12.58 -7.35 25.83
C GLU A 8 13.41 -8.16 24.83
N LEU A 9 14.45 -7.53 24.27
CA LEU A 9 15.43 -8.20 23.42
C LEU A 9 16.44 -8.92 24.32
N VAL A 10 16.73 -10.17 24.00
CA VAL A 10 17.57 -11.04 24.85
C VAL A 10 18.84 -11.41 24.09
N ASP A 11 19.97 -11.40 24.79
CA ASP A 11 21.27 -11.80 24.29
C ASP A 11 21.31 -13.32 24.07
N ASP A 12 21.63 -13.74 22.85
CA ASP A 12 21.66 -15.14 22.44
C ASP A 12 22.78 -15.97 23.10
N ILE A 13 23.79 -15.33 23.71
CA ILE A 13 24.93 -16.00 24.34
C ILE A 13 24.61 -16.35 25.80
N ASP A 14 24.09 -15.41 26.57
CA ASP A 14 23.95 -15.55 28.02
C ASP A 14 22.53 -15.30 28.57
N GLY A 15 21.59 -14.89 27.73
CA GLY A 15 20.22 -14.59 28.12
C GLY A 15 20.04 -13.25 28.85
N SER A 16 21.06 -12.38 28.88
CA SER A 16 20.96 -11.02 29.43
C SER A 16 20.18 -10.08 28.48
N PRO A 17 19.82 -8.86 28.88
CA PRO A 17 19.23 -7.88 27.97
C PRO A 17 20.18 -7.54 26.81
N ALA A 18 19.69 -7.67 25.57
CA ALA A 18 20.42 -7.28 24.37
C ALA A 18 20.05 -5.86 23.90
N ASN A 19 21.04 -5.20 23.29
CA ASN A 19 20.91 -3.84 22.76
C ASN A 19 21.12 -3.79 21.24
N HIS A 20 21.66 -4.86 20.65
CA HIS A 20 22.13 -4.87 19.27
C HIS A 20 21.86 -6.20 18.59
N THR A 21 21.25 -6.14 17.41
CA THR A 21 21.29 -7.24 16.43
C THR A 21 22.50 -7.02 15.53
N VAL A 22 23.42 -7.97 15.48
CA VAL A 22 24.64 -7.90 14.67
C VAL A 22 24.56 -8.91 13.53
N THR A 23 24.59 -8.42 12.29
CA THR A 23 24.71 -9.27 11.10
C THR A 23 26.19 -9.52 10.78
N PHE A 24 26.56 -10.78 10.54
CA PHE A 24 27.89 -11.17 10.10
C PHE A 24 27.82 -12.33 9.10
N ALA A 25 28.91 -12.61 8.41
CA ALA A 25 28.95 -13.68 7.42
C ALA A 25 30.21 -14.55 7.59
N LEU A 26 30.05 -15.85 7.38
CA LEU A 26 31.12 -16.84 7.38
C LEU A 26 30.84 -17.85 6.27
N ASP A 27 31.85 -18.14 5.44
CA ASP A 27 31.76 -19.09 4.33
C ASP A 27 30.58 -18.87 3.37
N GLY A 28 30.16 -17.62 3.20
CA GLY A 28 29.05 -17.21 2.33
C GLY A 28 27.65 -17.34 2.95
N ALA A 29 27.54 -17.90 4.16
CA ALA A 29 26.30 -17.87 4.94
C ALA A 29 26.23 -16.56 5.77
N THR A 30 25.06 -15.94 5.78
CA THR A 30 24.78 -14.73 6.58
C THR A 30 24.04 -15.14 7.85
N TYR A 31 24.49 -14.60 8.98
CA TYR A 31 23.96 -14.86 10.31
C TYR A 31 23.59 -13.55 10.98
N GLU A 32 22.64 -13.63 11.91
CA GLU A 32 22.25 -12.54 12.80
C GLU A 32 22.28 -13.07 14.23
N ILE A 33 22.66 -12.21 15.17
CA ILE A 33 22.75 -12.54 16.59
C ILE A 33 22.39 -11.31 17.42
N ASP A 34 21.56 -11.48 18.43
CA ASP A 34 21.19 -10.44 19.39
C ASP A 34 22.18 -10.47 20.56
N LEU A 35 22.80 -9.32 20.84
CA LEU A 35 23.89 -9.18 21.80
C LEU A 35 23.74 -7.93 22.66
N ASN A 36 24.23 -8.01 23.90
CA ASN A 36 24.50 -6.86 24.75
C ASN A 36 25.75 -6.09 24.25
N ASP A 37 25.99 -4.90 24.82
CA ASP A 37 27.06 -4.00 24.35
C ASP A 37 28.45 -4.64 24.46
N ALA A 38 28.69 -5.43 25.51
CA ALA A 38 29.98 -6.06 25.75
C ALA A 38 30.26 -7.17 24.73
N HIS A 39 29.30 -8.06 24.50
CA HIS A 39 29.43 -9.14 23.52
C HIS A 39 29.50 -8.60 22.08
N ALA A 40 28.71 -7.57 21.75
CA ALA A 40 28.79 -6.94 20.44
C ALA A 40 30.17 -6.31 20.18
N GLN A 41 30.79 -5.69 21.20
CA GLN A 41 32.16 -5.18 21.11
C GLN A 41 33.18 -6.30 20.95
N GLN A 42 33.04 -7.39 21.72
CA GLN A 42 33.92 -8.56 21.64
C GLN A 42 33.91 -9.18 20.23
N LEU A 43 32.72 -9.40 19.65
CA LEU A 43 32.58 -9.93 18.29
C LEU A 43 33.31 -9.05 17.27
N ARG A 44 33.09 -7.72 17.33
CA ARG A 44 33.78 -6.77 16.43
C ARG A 44 35.29 -6.77 16.63
N ALA A 45 35.76 -6.88 17.87
CA ALA A 45 37.20 -6.94 18.18
C ALA A 45 37.87 -8.22 17.64
N VAL A 46 37.21 -9.37 17.72
CA VAL A 46 37.71 -10.64 17.14
C VAL A 46 37.84 -10.54 15.63
N LEU A 47 36.85 -9.92 14.96
CA LEU A 47 36.84 -9.76 13.51
C LEU A 47 37.78 -8.67 13.01
N ASP A 48 38.11 -7.67 13.83
CA ASP A 48 38.90 -6.48 13.46
C ASP A 48 40.23 -6.82 12.75
N ARG A 49 40.97 -7.82 13.26
CA ARG A 49 42.23 -8.26 12.65
C ARG A 49 42.02 -8.74 11.21
N TYR A 50 40.95 -9.49 10.96
CA TYR A 50 40.65 -10.05 9.65
C TYR A 50 40.11 -8.97 8.72
N VAL A 51 39.24 -8.09 9.22
CA VAL A 51 38.68 -6.96 8.46
C VAL A 51 39.80 -6.02 7.97
N LYS A 52 40.79 -5.71 8.83
CA LYS A 52 41.95 -4.88 8.47
C LYS A 52 42.82 -5.49 7.38
N ALA A 53 42.93 -6.81 7.32
CA ALA A 53 43.71 -7.53 6.31
C ALA A 53 42.87 -7.86 5.06
N ALA A 54 41.55 -7.82 5.16
CA ALA A 54 40.65 -8.16 4.08
C ALA A 54 40.67 -7.08 2.99
N ARG A 55 40.43 -7.50 1.75
CA ARG A 55 40.10 -6.57 0.67
C ARG A 55 38.64 -6.18 0.82
N ALA A 56 38.37 -4.88 0.77
CA ALA A 56 36.99 -4.40 0.72
C ALA A 56 36.27 -5.11 -0.43
N PRO A 57 35.04 -5.62 -0.22
CA PRO A 57 34.27 -6.18 -1.31
C PRO A 57 34.15 -5.11 -2.37
N LYS A 58 34.38 -5.48 -3.64
CA LYS A 58 34.01 -4.61 -4.75
C LYS A 58 32.54 -4.28 -4.53
N PRO A 59 32.12 -2.99 -4.56
CA PRO A 59 30.72 -2.67 -4.45
C PRO A 59 29.99 -3.44 -5.55
N GLU A 60 29.27 -4.51 -5.16
CA GLU A 60 28.35 -5.17 -6.06
C GLU A 60 27.38 -4.07 -6.49
N PRO A 61 27.21 -3.80 -7.79
CA PRO A 61 26.24 -2.81 -8.21
C PRO A 61 24.91 -3.26 -7.60
N ALA A 62 24.28 -2.40 -6.80
CA ALA A 62 22.99 -2.71 -6.18
C ALA A 62 22.03 -3.15 -7.29
N ARG A 63 21.88 -4.48 -7.48
CA ARG A 63 21.11 -5.04 -8.59
C ARG A 63 19.63 -4.70 -8.43
N SER A 64 19.20 -4.36 -7.21
CA SER A 64 17.82 -4.00 -6.91
C SER A 64 17.47 -2.56 -7.33
N THR A 65 18.38 -1.59 -7.23
CA THR A 65 18.01 -0.18 -7.48
C THR A 65 17.79 0.10 -8.95
N ARG A 66 18.65 -0.40 -9.84
CA ARG A 66 18.50 -0.19 -11.30
C ARG A 66 17.31 -0.90 -11.92
N GLN A 67 16.91 -2.05 -11.37
CA GLN A 67 15.72 -2.76 -11.84
C GLN A 67 14.45 -2.06 -11.38
N GLN A 68 14.46 -1.56 -10.14
CA GLN A 68 13.34 -0.80 -9.58
C GLN A 68 13.18 0.55 -10.28
N GLU A 69 14.26 1.27 -10.54
CA GLU A 69 14.26 2.52 -11.33
C GLU A 69 13.71 2.30 -12.75
N ARG A 70 14.14 1.24 -13.45
CA ARG A 70 13.59 0.92 -14.79
C ARG A 70 12.12 0.54 -14.76
N ALA A 71 11.68 -0.23 -13.76
CA ALA A 71 10.29 -0.61 -13.62
C ALA A 71 9.41 0.62 -13.33
N GLU A 72 9.91 1.55 -12.51
CA GLU A 72 9.22 2.79 -12.16
C GLU A 72 9.16 3.76 -13.34
N GLU A 73 10.22 3.88 -14.13
CA GLU A 73 10.24 4.66 -15.38
C GLU A 73 9.25 4.10 -16.41
N GLN A 74 9.18 2.78 -16.58
CA GLN A 74 8.22 2.13 -17.47
C GLN A 74 6.78 2.36 -17.01
N ALA A 75 6.51 2.27 -15.71
CA ALA A 75 5.19 2.55 -15.15
C ALA A 75 4.77 4.03 -15.35
N ARG A 76 5.70 4.98 -15.21
CA ARG A 76 5.44 6.41 -15.46
C ARG A 76 5.12 6.67 -16.93
N GLN A 77 5.86 6.04 -17.85
CA GLN A 77 5.61 6.17 -19.29
C GLN A 77 4.26 5.58 -19.71
N ALA A 78 3.92 4.39 -19.21
CA ALA A 78 2.62 3.76 -19.47
C ALA A 78 1.45 4.62 -18.97
N ASN A 79 1.55 5.16 -17.75
CA ASN A 79 0.52 6.05 -17.20
C ASN A 79 0.37 7.35 -17.99
N LYS A 80 1.47 7.92 -18.49
CA LYS A 80 1.42 9.11 -19.35
C LYS A 80 0.68 8.83 -20.65
N GLN A 81 1.00 7.72 -21.32
CA GLN A 81 0.32 7.30 -22.56
C GLN A 81 -1.18 7.02 -22.34
N LEU A 82 -1.54 6.36 -21.24
CA LEU A 82 -2.93 6.11 -20.89
C LEU A 82 -3.71 7.41 -20.69
N THR A 83 -3.11 8.38 -19.99
CA THR A 83 -3.70 9.70 -19.76
C THR A 83 -3.95 10.45 -21.07
N GLU A 84 -2.99 10.41 -21.99
CA GLU A 84 -3.11 11.01 -23.33
C GLU A 84 -4.22 10.34 -24.16
N GLN A 85 -4.34 9.00 -24.10
CA GLN A 85 -5.41 8.26 -24.76
C GLN A 85 -6.79 8.61 -24.20
N ILE A 86 -6.94 8.66 -22.88
CA ILE A 86 -8.20 9.05 -22.21
C ILE A 86 -8.60 10.46 -22.63
N ARG A 87 -7.64 11.41 -22.62
CA ARG A 87 -7.89 12.80 -23.05
C ARG A 87 -8.32 12.87 -24.52
N GLY A 88 -7.62 12.16 -25.40
CA GLY A 88 -7.95 12.14 -26.83
C GLY A 88 -9.28 11.43 -27.15
N ALA A 89 -9.66 10.42 -26.36
CA ALA A 89 -10.98 9.77 -26.47
C ALA A 89 -12.09 10.73 -26.01
N ALA A 90 -11.92 11.41 -24.87
CA ALA A 90 -12.88 12.38 -24.37
C ALA A 90 -13.11 13.55 -25.34
N GLN A 91 -12.06 14.05 -25.98
CA GLN A 91 -12.15 15.10 -27.01
C GLN A 91 -12.97 14.64 -28.22
N ARG A 92 -12.69 13.44 -28.75
CA ARG A 92 -13.45 12.87 -29.87
C ARG A 92 -14.92 12.68 -29.54
N THR A 93 -15.24 12.18 -28.34
CA THR A 93 -16.62 12.07 -27.88
C THR A 93 -17.28 13.44 -27.77
N ARG A 94 -16.57 14.46 -27.25
CA ARG A 94 -17.06 15.83 -27.17
C ARG A 94 -17.34 16.44 -28.54
N GLU A 95 -16.44 16.26 -29.50
CA GLU A 95 -16.62 16.71 -30.88
C GLU A 95 -17.82 16.05 -31.56
N HIS A 96 -17.97 14.74 -31.36
CA HIS A 96 -19.10 13.98 -31.89
C HIS A 96 -20.44 14.46 -31.29
N LEU A 97 -20.49 14.70 -29.98
CA LEU A 97 -21.66 15.27 -29.30
C LEU A 97 -21.94 16.70 -29.77
N SER A 98 -20.91 17.52 -29.99
CA SER A 98 -21.05 18.88 -30.48
C SER A 98 -21.59 18.93 -31.91
N LYS A 99 -21.13 18.05 -32.81
CA LYS A 99 -21.67 17.95 -34.17
C LYS A 99 -23.12 17.48 -34.17
N LYS A 100 -23.46 16.51 -33.31
CA LYS A 100 -24.84 16.03 -33.14
C LYS A 100 -25.77 17.09 -32.54
N ALA A 101 -25.27 17.96 -31.67
CA ALA A 101 -26.03 19.06 -31.09
C ALA A 101 -26.23 20.21 -32.10
N ALA A 102 -25.25 20.48 -32.96
CA ALA A 102 -25.36 21.50 -34.01
C ALA A 102 -26.35 21.15 -35.12
N ASP A 103 -26.64 19.85 -35.32
CA ASP A 103 -27.62 19.35 -36.29
C ASP A 103 -29.02 19.16 -35.68
N ARG A 104 -29.21 19.57 -34.42
CA ARG A 104 -30.50 19.54 -33.72
C ARG A 104 -31.09 20.97 -33.75
N PRO A 105 -32.31 21.19 -34.25
CA PRO A 105 -32.92 22.51 -34.24
C PRO A 105 -33.13 23.00 -32.80
N GLU A 106 -32.83 24.28 -32.56
CA GLU A 106 -33.12 25.02 -31.32
C GLU A 106 -34.58 24.76 -30.90
N PRO A 107 -34.85 24.48 -29.60
CA PRO A 107 -36.23 24.29 -29.18
C PRO A 107 -36.99 25.61 -29.33
N GLU A 108 -37.94 25.63 -30.27
CA GLU A 108 -38.96 26.66 -30.34
C GLU A 108 -39.69 26.72 -28.99
N SER A 109 -39.79 27.94 -28.46
CA SER A 109 -40.64 28.32 -27.35
C SER A 109 -42.10 27.93 -27.63
N VAL A 110 -42.58 26.85 -26.98
CA VAL A 110 -44.00 26.45 -27.00
C VAL A 110 -44.61 26.61 -25.59
N LYS A 111 -45.74 27.30 -25.62
CA LYS A 111 -46.63 27.81 -24.58
C LYS A 111 -47.14 26.74 -23.60
N GLN A 112 -47.30 27.10 -22.33
CA GLN A 112 -48.02 26.31 -21.30
C GLN A 112 -49.47 25.99 -21.72
N PRO A 113 -49.98 24.81 -21.35
CA PRO A 113 -51.35 24.68 -20.87
C PRO A 113 -51.40 24.18 -19.41
N GLU A 114 -52.21 24.87 -18.61
CA GLU A 114 -52.69 24.52 -17.26
C GLU A 114 -53.84 23.47 -17.31
N PRO A 115 -54.41 23.02 -16.18
CA PRO A 115 -53.91 21.95 -15.32
C PRO A 115 -54.86 20.72 -15.38
N ALA A 116 -54.33 19.51 -15.18
CA ALA A 116 -55.15 18.33 -14.93
C ALA A 116 -54.75 17.71 -13.58
N GLU A 117 -55.59 17.97 -12.59
CA GLU A 117 -55.82 17.14 -11.40
C GLU A 117 -56.21 15.71 -11.87
N GLU A 118 -55.95 14.57 -11.24
CA GLU A 118 -55.50 14.12 -9.92
C GLU A 118 -54.69 12.81 -10.20
N THR A 119 -53.71 12.38 -9.41
CA THR A 119 -53.89 11.66 -8.15
C THR A 119 -52.47 11.35 -7.65
N LEU A 120 -52.05 11.96 -6.55
CA LEU A 120 -52.19 11.38 -5.22
C LEU A 120 -51.53 10.00 -5.08
N PHE A 121 -50.19 9.97 -5.15
CA PHE A 121 -49.42 9.15 -4.20
C PHE A 121 -48.55 10.08 -3.37
N ASP A 122 -49.19 10.52 -2.30
CA ASP A 122 -48.59 10.99 -1.07
C ASP A 122 -47.52 9.99 -0.60
N THR A 123 -46.31 10.47 -0.37
CA THR A 123 -45.57 10.25 0.90
C THR A 123 -44.14 10.77 0.78
N SER A 124 -43.95 11.99 1.25
CA SER A 124 -42.78 12.41 2.00
C SER A 124 -43.22 13.57 2.89
N PRO A 125 -42.67 13.78 4.10
CA PRO A 125 -41.30 13.44 4.49
C PRO A 125 -41.10 13.00 5.96
N ALA A 126 -39.83 12.69 6.26
CA ALA A 126 -39.16 12.84 7.56
C ALA A 126 -39.54 11.88 8.70
N GLU A 127 -38.56 11.09 9.16
CA GLU A 127 -37.75 11.50 10.31
C GLU A 127 -36.52 10.58 10.48
N GLU A 128 -35.37 11.21 10.70
CA GLU A 128 -34.18 10.60 11.24
C GLU A 128 -34.46 9.98 12.61
N GLN A 129 -34.08 8.72 12.81
CA GLN A 129 -33.62 8.28 14.13
C GLN A 129 -32.30 7.53 14.00
N LYS A 130 -31.28 8.20 14.55
CA LYS A 130 -29.92 7.75 14.80
C LYS A 130 -29.89 6.30 15.26
N GLN A 131 -29.15 5.47 14.54
CA GLN A 131 -28.59 4.25 15.12
C GLN A 131 -27.07 4.39 15.15
N ASP A 132 -26.62 4.67 16.38
CA ASP A 132 -25.32 4.34 16.90
C ASP A 132 -24.94 2.91 16.47
N ALA A 133 -23.91 2.78 15.63
CA ALA A 133 -23.25 1.51 15.41
C ALA A 133 -21.83 1.76 14.90
N ALA A 134 -20.90 1.60 15.83
CA ALA A 134 -19.46 1.60 15.61
C ALA A 134 -19.07 0.78 14.36
N ARG A 135 -18.49 1.46 13.38
CA ARG A 135 -17.76 0.81 12.30
C ARG A 135 -16.37 0.44 12.82
N VAL A 136 -16.19 -0.81 13.19
CA VAL A 136 -14.87 -1.48 13.16
C VAL A 136 -14.99 -2.77 12.34
N PRO A 137 -13.99 -3.07 11.51
CA PRO A 137 -14.10 -4.04 10.43
C PRO A 137 -14.15 -5.49 10.95
N ALA A 138 -14.96 -6.31 10.27
CA ALA A 138 -14.89 -7.75 10.40
C ALA A 138 -13.48 -8.22 9.98
N VAL A 139 -12.68 -8.67 10.96
CA VAL A 139 -11.47 -9.42 10.71
C VAL A 139 -11.89 -10.80 10.23
N SER A 140 -11.77 -11.03 8.92
CA SER A 140 -11.90 -12.34 8.30
C SER A 140 -10.74 -13.22 8.79
N MET A 141 -11.04 -14.22 9.61
CA MET A 141 -10.09 -15.29 9.93
C MET A 141 -10.00 -16.25 8.74
N PRO A 142 -8.79 -16.67 8.31
CA PRO A 142 -8.65 -17.72 7.32
C PRO A 142 -9.10 -19.06 7.94
N GLN A 143 -10.06 -19.73 7.29
CA GLN A 143 -10.39 -21.12 7.61
C GLN A 143 -9.29 -22.02 7.06
N PHE A 144 -8.43 -22.54 7.94
CA PHE A 144 -7.61 -23.71 7.61
C PHE A 144 -8.52 -24.94 7.68
N SER A 145 -8.96 -25.43 6.52
CA SER A 145 -9.58 -26.74 6.41
C SER A 145 -8.56 -27.82 6.80
N SER A 146 -8.84 -28.50 7.91
CA SER A 146 -8.27 -29.78 8.29
C SER A 146 -8.88 -30.90 7.43
N ALA A 147 -8.04 -31.64 6.70
CA ALA A 147 -8.33 -32.88 5.96
C ALA A 147 -7.01 -33.29 5.28
N VAL A 148 -6.44 -34.49 5.35
CA VAL A 148 -6.91 -35.85 5.66
C VAL A 148 -5.67 -36.72 6.02
N ASP A 149 -5.91 -37.79 6.78
CA ASP A 149 -5.11 -39.02 6.95
C ASP A 149 -4.02 -39.32 5.90
#